data_AF-A0A315XXM4-F1
#
_entry.id   AF-A0A315XXM4-F1
#
_cell.length_a   1.000
_cell.length_b   1.000
_cell.length_c   1.000
_cell.angle_alpha   90.00
_cell.angle_beta   90.00
_cell.angle_gamma   90.00
#
_symmetry.space_group_name_H-M   'P 1'
#
loop_
_entity.id
_entity.type
_entity.pdbx_description
1 polymer ?
#
loop_
_entity_poly.entity_id
_entity_poly.type
_entity_poly.pdbx_seq_one_letter_code
_entity_poly.pdbx_strand_id
1 'polypeptide(L)'
;MKNNVLDFIESKTLRQHLSRKQLEPAIECILIAQCYNRTLEDKLEALQERYDAYSAEEFKKGVYNSCADNFREALKGYISYKEMLLKDIEIADENTVYVLATETYAIDRATWSTLDDVFNVTKRLSDDESFTIIKQKMNIPLYDRKVITFDPKIGILNIFILGRAEEELQIENAYAELPHLYEKGDIVRCGDDYAVVADVIRHETLPPYMIHSDDIDMCLFCLGYYEDKMHSCGGSFVHEHIPLLKAEICSEEELPEKYRPLIAISRLFKGEIRIVDFVEMYSNRDIDSLIK
;
A
#
# COMPACT_ATOMS: atom_id res chain seq x y z
N MET A 1 -21.50 -9.30 13.90
CA MET A 1 -20.61 -8.61 14.86
C MET A 1 -19.57 -7.95 13.98
N LYS A 2 -19.46 -6.61 14.00
CA LYS A 2 -18.62 -5.87 13.04
C LYS A 2 -17.19 -6.39 13.04
N ASN A 3 -16.64 -6.72 11.87
CA ASN A 3 -15.22 -7.08 11.72
C ASN A 3 -14.32 -5.98 12.29
N ASN A 4 -13.17 -6.32 12.88
CA ASN A 4 -12.26 -5.29 13.40
C ASN A 4 -11.48 -4.66 12.23
N VAL A 5 -11.55 -3.33 12.06
CA VAL A 5 -10.81 -2.62 10.98
C VAL A 5 -9.30 -2.84 11.07
N LEU A 6 -8.77 -3.05 12.27
CA LEU A 6 -7.34 -3.30 12.47
C LEU A 6 -6.89 -4.60 11.81
N ASP A 7 -7.79 -5.55 11.55
CA ASP A 7 -7.46 -6.80 10.86
C ASP A 7 -7.13 -6.61 9.37
N PHE A 8 -7.35 -5.39 8.85
CA PHE A 8 -7.07 -4.98 7.47
C PHE A 8 -5.82 -4.09 7.35
N ILE A 9 -5.06 -3.91 8.42
CA ILE A 9 -3.81 -3.15 8.43
C ILE A 9 -2.63 -4.14 8.52
N GLU A 10 -1.68 -4.06 7.60
CA GLU A 10 -0.49 -4.93 7.61
C GLU A 10 0.46 -4.58 8.77
N SER A 11 0.75 -3.29 8.92
CA SER A 11 1.62 -2.72 9.94
C SER A 11 1.15 -3.06 11.36
N LYS A 12 1.93 -3.87 12.08
CA LYS A 12 1.78 -4.15 13.50
C LYS A 12 1.96 -2.88 14.33
N THR A 13 2.96 -2.07 14.00
CA THR A 13 3.23 -0.77 14.63
C THR A 13 1.98 0.11 14.61
N LEU A 14 1.39 0.28 13.42
CA LEU A 14 0.18 1.08 13.25
C LEU A 14 -1.03 0.46 13.96
N ARG A 15 -1.23 -0.86 13.86
CA ARG A 15 -2.33 -1.55 14.56
C ARG A 15 -2.26 -1.36 16.07
N GLN A 16 -1.08 -1.49 16.66
CA GLN A 16 -0.89 -1.29 18.09
C GLN A 16 -1.28 0.13 18.51
N HIS A 17 -0.88 1.13 17.72
CA HIS A 17 -1.23 2.52 17.95
C HIS A 17 -2.73 2.79 17.86
N LEU A 18 -3.36 2.27 16.80
CA LEU A 18 -4.77 2.48 16.51
C LEU A 18 -5.70 1.63 17.39
N SER A 19 -5.18 0.62 18.11
CA SER A 19 -5.97 -0.28 18.99
C SER A 19 -6.81 0.41 20.06
N ARG A 20 -6.46 1.66 20.41
CA ARG A 20 -7.16 2.48 21.40
C ARG A 20 -7.85 3.70 20.81
N LYS A 21 -7.82 3.85 19.48
CA LYS A 21 -8.41 4.97 18.76
C LYS A 21 -9.70 4.52 18.09
N GLN A 22 -10.70 5.40 18.12
CA GLN A 22 -11.89 5.23 17.30
C GLN A 22 -11.62 5.90 15.96
N LEU A 23 -11.77 5.14 14.88
CA LEU A 23 -11.67 5.66 13.52
C LEU A 23 -13.06 6.01 13.00
N GLU A 24 -13.11 7.03 12.15
CA GLU A 24 -14.32 7.45 11.46
C GLU A 24 -14.70 6.43 10.38
N PRO A 25 -16.01 6.23 10.10
CA PRO A 25 -16.47 5.18 9.18
C PRO A 25 -15.86 5.25 7.78
N ALA A 26 -15.65 6.46 7.25
CA ALA A 26 -15.02 6.64 5.94
C ALA A 26 -13.56 6.16 5.94
N ILE A 27 -12.80 6.53 6.96
CA ILE A 27 -11.40 6.09 7.16
C ILE A 27 -11.35 4.58 7.28
N GLU A 28 -12.25 3.96 8.06
CA GLU A 28 -12.29 2.50 8.13
C GLU A 28 -12.51 1.84 6.76
N CYS A 29 -13.40 2.41 5.93
CA CYS A 29 -13.67 1.86 4.60
C CYS A 29 -12.47 2.00 3.65
N ILE A 30 -11.76 3.12 3.72
CA ILE A 30 -10.52 3.35 2.96
C ILE A 30 -9.48 2.29 3.33
N LEU A 31 -9.26 2.08 4.64
CA LEU A 31 -8.35 1.06 5.15
C LEU A 31 -8.71 -0.35 4.68
N ILE A 32 -9.99 -0.72 4.73
CA ILE A 32 -10.47 -2.02 4.26
C ILE A 32 -10.27 -2.17 2.74
N ALA A 33 -10.56 -1.13 1.96
CA ALA A 33 -10.44 -1.18 0.51
C ALA A 33 -8.98 -1.33 0.04
N GLN A 34 -8.05 -0.60 0.67
CA GLN A 34 -6.63 -0.58 0.30
C GLN A 34 -5.77 -1.70 0.90
N CYS A 35 -6.32 -2.47 1.84
CA CYS A 35 -5.69 -3.65 2.42
C CYS A 35 -5.19 -4.63 1.35
N TYR A 36 -4.04 -5.28 1.55
CA TYR A 36 -3.55 -6.39 0.71
C TYR A 36 -3.43 -7.71 1.48
N ASN A 37 -3.65 -7.73 2.80
CA ASN A 37 -3.57 -8.94 3.63
C ASN A 37 -4.91 -9.71 3.82
N ARG A 38 -5.95 -9.36 3.07
CA ARG A 38 -7.29 -9.99 3.10
C ARG A 38 -7.83 -10.27 1.71
N THR A 39 -8.72 -11.26 1.61
CA THR A 39 -9.43 -11.56 0.35
C THR A 39 -10.37 -10.41 -0.02
N LEU A 40 -10.68 -10.27 -1.30
CA LEU A 40 -11.66 -9.30 -1.79
C LEU A 40 -13.04 -9.57 -1.18
N GLU A 41 -13.41 -10.83 -0.97
CA GLU A 41 -14.67 -11.21 -0.33
C GLU A 41 -14.75 -10.73 1.13
N ASP A 42 -13.70 -10.97 1.93
CA ASP A 42 -13.61 -10.49 3.32
C ASP A 42 -13.74 -8.95 3.39
N LYS A 43 -13.09 -8.25 2.44
CA LYS A 43 -13.20 -6.79 2.34
C LYS A 43 -14.62 -6.36 2.00
N LEU A 44 -15.27 -6.98 1.03
CA LEU A 44 -16.63 -6.62 0.63
C LEU A 44 -17.63 -6.86 1.76
N GLU A 45 -17.51 -7.97 2.48
CA GLU A 45 -18.32 -8.23 3.67
C GLU A 45 -18.09 -7.12 4.72
N ALA A 46 -16.83 -6.83 5.06
CA ALA A 46 -16.53 -5.80 6.04
C ALA A 46 -17.00 -4.40 5.63
N LEU A 47 -16.88 -4.04 4.35
CA LEU A 47 -17.39 -2.77 3.80
C LEU A 47 -18.92 -2.70 3.85
N GLN A 48 -19.60 -3.79 3.50
CA GLN A 48 -21.05 -3.89 3.57
C GLN A 48 -21.54 -3.70 5.02
N GLU A 49 -20.86 -4.30 6.01
CA GLU A 49 -21.16 -4.07 7.42
C GLU A 49 -21.07 -2.58 7.82
N ARG A 50 -20.10 -1.83 7.30
CA ARG A 50 -19.98 -0.37 7.58
C ARG A 50 -21.09 0.41 6.91
N TYR A 51 -21.38 0.10 5.65
CA TYR A 51 -22.44 0.76 4.89
C TYR A 51 -23.81 0.61 5.57
N ASP A 52 -24.09 -0.57 6.14
CA ASP A 52 -25.35 -0.86 6.84
C ASP A 52 -25.38 -0.30 8.27
N ALA A 53 -24.23 -0.24 8.95
CA ALA A 53 -24.15 0.22 10.34
C ALA A 53 -24.18 1.74 10.51
N TYR A 54 -23.65 2.49 9.53
CA TYR A 54 -23.44 3.94 9.67
C TYR A 54 -24.36 4.79 8.77
N SER A 55 -24.78 5.92 9.31
CA SER A 55 -25.59 6.91 8.61
C SER A 55 -24.77 7.77 7.64
N ALA A 56 -25.43 8.40 6.68
CA ALA A 56 -24.77 9.31 5.73
C ALA A 56 -24.03 10.48 6.41
N GLU A 57 -24.52 10.99 7.54
CA GLU A 57 -23.87 12.07 8.28
C GLU A 57 -22.60 11.60 9.00
N GLU A 58 -22.51 10.32 9.38
CA GLU A 58 -21.30 9.79 10.01
C GLU A 58 -20.18 9.56 9.01
N PHE A 59 -20.51 9.22 7.75
CA PHE A 59 -19.53 9.13 6.68
C PHE A 59 -18.89 10.47 6.32
N LYS A 60 -19.54 11.61 6.65
CA LYS A 60 -18.97 12.96 6.42
C LYS A 60 -17.92 13.37 7.47
N LYS A 61 -17.65 12.53 8.47
CA LYS A 61 -16.69 12.82 9.54
C LYS A 61 -15.30 12.28 9.20
N GLY A 62 -14.28 12.91 9.77
CA GLY A 62 -12.88 12.56 9.57
C GLY A 62 -12.21 13.44 8.51
N VAL A 63 -10.90 13.29 8.39
CA VAL A 63 -10.08 13.98 7.38
C VAL A 63 -9.72 12.94 6.32
N TYR A 64 -10.44 12.97 5.21
CA TYR A 64 -10.22 12.08 4.08
C TYR A 64 -10.56 12.79 2.77
N ASN A 65 -9.97 12.31 1.68
CA ASN A 65 -10.20 12.78 0.33
C ASN A 65 -10.72 11.63 -0.53
N SER A 66 -11.84 11.85 -1.19
CA SER A 66 -12.39 10.94 -2.19
C SER A 66 -12.87 11.76 -3.38
N CYS A 67 -12.70 11.27 -4.60
CA CYS A 67 -13.25 11.88 -5.81
C CYS A 67 -14.79 11.91 -5.84
N ALA A 68 -15.45 11.31 -4.86
CA ALA A 68 -16.91 11.26 -4.74
C ALA A 68 -17.48 12.41 -3.91
N ASP A 69 -18.53 13.05 -4.43
CA ASP A 69 -19.34 14.03 -3.68
C ASP A 69 -20.04 13.42 -2.46
N ASN A 70 -20.40 12.14 -2.55
CA ASN A 70 -21.06 11.39 -1.49
C ASN A 70 -20.37 10.04 -1.28
N PHE A 71 -19.49 10.00 -0.27
CA PHE A 71 -18.72 8.80 0.07
C PHE A 71 -19.59 7.57 0.30
N ARG A 72 -20.76 7.70 0.94
CA ARG A 72 -21.63 6.56 1.24
C ARG A 72 -22.26 5.96 -0.03
N GLU A 73 -22.62 6.80 -1.00
CA GLU A 73 -23.13 6.35 -2.30
C GLU A 73 -22.02 5.71 -3.13
N ALA A 74 -20.82 6.32 -3.15
CA ALA A 74 -19.65 5.75 -3.79
C ALA A 74 -19.27 4.39 -3.20
N LEU A 75 -19.34 4.24 -1.86
CA LEU A 75 -19.12 2.96 -1.18
C LEU A 75 -20.10 1.88 -1.65
N LYS A 76 -21.39 2.22 -1.77
CA LYS A 76 -22.40 1.28 -2.28
C LYS A 76 -22.12 0.88 -3.73
N GLY A 77 -21.74 1.85 -4.56
CA GLY A 77 -21.36 1.64 -5.95
C GLY A 77 -20.13 0.73 -6.06
N TYR A 78 -19.10 1.00 -5.26
CA TYR A 78 -17.88 0.21 -5.16
C TYR A 78 -18.16 -1.25 -4.79
N ILE A 79 -18.94 -1.50 -3.73
CA ILE A 79 -19.31 -2.85 -3.30
C ILE A 79 -20.03 -3.58 -4.44
N SER A 80 -21.06 -2.95 -5.01
CA SER A 80 -21.85 -3.55 -6.10
C SER A 80 -21.00 -3.85 -7.34
N TYR A 81 -20.07 -2.96 -7.68
CA TYR A 81 -19.16 -3.10 -8.81
C TYR A 81 -18.17 -4.25 -8.59
N LYS A 82 -17.53 -4.33 -7.43
CA LYS A 82 -16.58 -5.40 -7.10
C LYS A 82 -17.26 -6.77 -6.98
N GLU A 83 -18.47 -6.84 -6.42
CA GLU A 83 -19.29 -8.06 -6.43
C GLU A 83 -19.65 -8.53 -7.84
N MET A 84 -19.99 -7.59 -8.73
CA MET A 84 -20.22 -7.89 -10.15
C MET A 84 -18.95 -8.43 -10.80
N LEU A 85 -17.79 -7.82 -10.54
CA LEU A 85 -16.51 -8.29 -11.07
C LEU A 85 -16.14 -9.69 -10.57
N LEU A 86 -16.34 -9.98 -9.27
CA LEU A 86 -16.14 -11.31 -8.69
C LEU A 86 -17.00 -12.36 -9.39
N LYS A 87 -18.30 -12.09 -9.54
CA LYS A 87 -19.20 -13.01 -10.26
C LYS A 87 -18.77 -13.19 -11.71
N ASP A 88 -18.37 -12.11 -12.38
CA ASP A 88 -17.96 -12.18 -13.77
C ASP A 88 -16.72 -13.05 -13.97
N ILE A 89 -15.69 -12.95 -13.10
CA ILE A 89 -14.45 -13.72 -13.30
C ILE A 89 -14.67 -15.23 -13.25
N GLU A 90 -15.69 -15.70 -12.53
CA GLU A 90 -16.09 -17.11 -12.40
C GLU A 90 -16.88 -17.63 -13.60
N ILE A 91 -17.49 -16.75 -14.41
CA ILE A 91 -18.26 -17.17 -15.59
C ILE A 91 -17.30 -17.77 -16.63
N ALA A 92 -17.47 -19.05 -16.90
CA ALA A 92 -16.81 -19.76 -18.00
C ALA A 92 -17.34 -19.24 -19.35
N ASP A 93 -16.43 -18.80 -20.22
CA ASP A 93 -16.71 -18.36 -21.59
C ASP A 93 -15.68 -19.02 -22.52
N GLU A 94 -16.17 -19.74 -23.54
CA GLU A 94 -15.35 -20.53 -24.48
C GLU A 94 -14.29 -19.69 -25.22
N ASN A 95 -14.45 -18.37 -25.27
CA ASN A 95 -13.50 -17.46 -25.89
C ASN A 95 -12.65 -16.67 -24.88
N THR A 96 -12.65 -17.06 -23.60
CA THR A 96 -11.85 -16.38 -22.58
C THR A 96 -10.61 -17.20 -22.23
N VAL A 97 -9.49 -16.50 -22.10
CA VAL A 97 -8.25 -17.05 -21.56
C VAL A 97 -7.77 -16.23 -20.37
N TYR A 98 -7.03 -16.89 -19.51
CA TYR A 98 -6.33 -16.28 -18.39
C TYR A 98 -4.84 -16.27 -18.68
N VAL A 99 -4.17 -15.16 -18.40
CA VAL A 99 -2.74 -14.97 -18.61
C VAL A 99 -2.11 -14.57 -17.28
N LEU A 100 -1.02 -15.23 -16.91
CA LEU A 100 -0.22 -14.85 -15.76
C LEU A 100 0.80 -13.81 -16.22
N ALA A 101 0.68 -12.58 -15.70
CA ALA A 101 1.67 -11.54 -15.94
C ALA A 101 2.82 -11.72 -14.93
N THR A 102 3.95 -12.20 -15.43
CA THR A 102 5.18 -12.40 -14.65
C THR A 102 6.39 -11.99 -15.48
N GLU A 103 7.43 -11.47 -14.83
CA GLU A 103 8.72 -11.15 -15.45
C GLU A 103 9.56 -12.41 -15.72
N THR A 104 9.12 -13.60 -15.29
CA THR A 104 9.82 -14.85 -15.56
C THR A 104 9.61 -15.31 -17.01
N TYR A 105 10.69 -15.27 -17.80
CA TYR A 105 10.76 -15.76 -19.19
C TYR A 105 10.25 -17.20 -19.40
N ALA A 106 10.15 -18.03 -18.35
CA ALA A 106 9.69 -19.42 -18.45
C ALA A 106 8.16 -19.58 -18.52
N ILE A 107 7.40 -18.57 -18.08
CA ILE A 107 5.92 -18.59 -18.02
C ILE A 107 5.33 -17.43 -18.84
N ASP A 108 6.16 -16.49 -19.29
CA ASP A 108 5.78 -15.44 -20.23
C ASP A 108 5.02 -16.07 -21.42
N ARG A 109 3.76 -15.63 -21.60
CA ARG A 109 2.81 -16.04 -22.65
C ARG A 109 2.07 -17.38 -22.48
N ALA A 110 2.17 -18.05 -21.34
CA ALA A 110 1.28 -19.18 -21.05
C ALA A 110 -0.18 -18.69 -20.89
N THR A 111 -1.12 -19.43 -21.47
CA THR A 111 -2.56 -19.13 -21.40
C THR A 111 -3.31 -20.32 -20.84
N TRP A 112 -4.28 -20.07 -19.97
CA TRP A 112 -5.14 -21.09 -19.39
C TRP A 112 -6.60 -20.84 -19.75
N SER A 113 -7.39 -21.91 -19.85
CA SER A 113 -8.82 -21.85 -20.16
C SER A 113 -9.70 -21.62 -18.93
N THR A 114 -9.18 -21.86 -17.72
CA THR A 114 -9.93 -21.67 -16.47
C THR A 114 -9.11 -20.90 -15.45
N LEU A 115 -9.81 -20.22 -14.54
CA LEU A 115 -9.19 -19.49 -13.43
C LEU A 115 -8.52 -20.44 -12.43
N ASP A 116 -9.17 -21.59 -12.15
CA ASP A 116 -8.65 -22.62 -11.23
C ASP A 116 -7.31 -23.18 -11.70
N ASP A 117 -7.13 -23.39 -13.01
CA ASP A 117 -5.86 -23.86 -13.56
C ASP A 117 -4.73 -22.86 -13.30
N VAL A 118 -5.00 -21.55 -13.47
CA VAL A 118 -4.01 -20.51 -13.17
C VAL A 118 -3.69 -20.48 -11.69
N PHE A 119 -4.71 -20.53 -10.82
CA PHE A 119 -4.52 -20.56 -9.37
C PHE A 119 -3.70 -21.76 -8.90
N ASN A 120 -3.89 -22.92 -9.52
CA ASN A 120 -3.11 -24.12 -9.21
C ASN A 120 -1.65 -24.01 -9.64
N VAL A 121 -1.37 -23.30 -10.74
CA VAL A 121 0.01 -23.05 -11.18
C VAL A 121 0.68 -22.00 -10.30
N THR A 122 0.03 -20.87 -10.02
CA THR A 122 0.60 -19.79 -9.20
C THR A 122 1.00 -20.30 -7.81
N LYS A 123 0.17 -21.14 -7.18
CA LYS A 123 0.47 -21.81 -5.92
C LYS A 123 1.73 -22.69 -5.93
N ARG A 124 2.25 -23.07 -7.11
CA ARG A 124 3.46 -23.88 -7.25
C ARG A 124 4.71 -23.07 -7.57
N LEU A 125 4.57 -21.78 -7.91
CA LEU A 125 5.66 -20.97 -8.48
C LEU A 125 6.43 -20.17 -7.43
N SER A 126 5.78 -19.69 -6.37
CA SER A 126 6.42 -19.05 -5.23
C SER A 126 5.43 -18.96 -4.08
N ASP A 127 5.93 -19.02 -2.84
CA ASP A 127 5.12 -18.89 -1.63
C ASP A 127 4.92 -17.43 -1.21
N ASP A 128 5.69 -16.46 -1.72
CA ASP A 128 5.82 -15.14 -1.06
C ASP A 128 5.47 -13.92 -1.92
N GLU A 129 4.93 -14.11 -3.13
CA GLU A 129 4.57 -12.99 -4.01
C GLU A 129 3.11 -13.03 -4.47
N SER A 130 2.48 -11.86 -4.52
CA SER A 130 1.21 -11.68 -5.19
C SER A 130 1.41 -11.69 -6.71
N PHE A 131 0.56 -12.42 -7.42
CA PHE A 131 0.56 -12.55 -8.86
C PHE A 131 -0.50 -11.67 -9.51
N THR A 132 -0.21 -11.22 -10.74
CA THR A 132 -1.18 -10.55 -11.59
C THR A 132 -1.71 -11.52 -12.63
N ILE A 133 -3.02 -11.75 -12.64
CA ILE A 133 -3.71 -12.62 -13.60
C ILE A 133 -4.64 -11.76 -14.46
N ILE A 134 -4.59 -11.93 -15.77
CA ILE A 134 -5.39 -11.16 -16.72
C ILE A 134 -6.42 -12.10 -17.36
N LYS A 135 -7.71 -11.86 -17.09
CA LYS A 135 -8.82 -12.47 -17.83
C LYS A 135 -9.10 -11.64 -19.08
N GLN A 136 -9.03 -12.26 -20.26
CA GLN A 136 -9.25 -11.58 -21.53
C GLN A 136 -9.97 -12.48 -22.55
N LYS A 137 -10.78 -11.86 -23.42
CA LYS A 137 -11.37 -12.57 -24.56
C LYS A 137 -10.38 -12.68 -25.70
N MET A 138 -10.32 -13.83 -26.33
CA MET A 138 -9.54 -14.06 -27.56
C MET A 138 -10.07 -13.13 -28.67
N ASN A 139 -9.14 -12.49 -29.39
CA ASN A 139 -9.43 -11.62 -30.54
C ASN A 139 -10.22 -10.32 -30.28
N ILE A 140 -10.32 -9.85 -29.03
CA ILE A 140 -10.89 -8.54 -28.69
C ILE A 140 -9.74 -7.55 -28.38
N PRO A 141 -9.86 -6.25 -28.77
CA PRO A 141 -8.88 -5.23 -28.40
C PRO A 141 -8.65 -5.12 -26.88
N LEU A 142 -7.54 -4.49 -26.50
CA LEU A 142 -7.00 -4.43 -25.12
C LEU A 142 -7.94 -3.82 -24.06
N TYR A 143 -9.02 -3.18 -24.48
CA TYR A 143 -10.00 -2.52 -23.63
C TYR A 143 -10.99 -3.56 -23.08
N ASP A 144 -11.26 -3.55 -21.77
CA ASP A 144 -12.06 -4.53 -21.01
C ASP A 144 -11.33 -5.78 -20.47
N ARG A 145 -9.99 -5.75 -20.42
CA ARG A 145 -9.23 -6.78 -19.68
C ARG A 145 -9.48 -6.66 -18.18
N LYS A 146 -9.87 -7.77 -17.55
CA LYS A 146 -9.97 -7.83 -16.09
C LYS A 146 -8.64 -8.27 -15.52
N VAL A 147 -8.09 -7.46 -14.63
CA VAL A 147 -6.87 -7.71 -13.90
C VAL A 147 -7.24 -8.20 -12.52
N ILE A 148 -6.71 -9.34 -12.13
CA ILE A 148 -6.95 -10.03 -10.87
C ILE A 148 -5.61 -10.05 -10.13
N THR A 149 -5.56 -9.43 -8.97
CA THR A 149 -4.41 -9.56 -8.05
C THR A 149 -4.68 -10.76 -7.15
N PHE A 150 -3.78 -11.74 -7.16
CA PHE A 150 -3.95 -13.02 -6.47
C PHE A 150 -2.73 -13.36 -5.63
N ASP A 151 -2.94 -13.64 -4.36
CA ASP A 151 -1.91 -14.17 -3.46
C ASP A 151 -2.18 -15.66 -3.19
N PRO A 152 -1.22 -16.57 -3.40
CA PRO A 152 -1.43 -18.00 -3.21
C PRO A 152 -1.84 -18.44 -1.81
N LYS A 153 -1.44 -17.69 -0.77
CA LYS A 153 -1.70 -17.96 0.64
C LYS A 153 -3.02 -17.35 1.11
N ILE A 154 -3.42 -16.23 0.53
CA ILE A 154 -4.60 -15.46 0.95
C ILE A 154 -5.79 -15.72 0.02
N GLY A 155 -5.60 -15.58 -1.30
CA GLY A 155 -6.64 -15.67 -2.32
C GLY A 155 -6.67 -14.46 -3.24
N ILE A 156 -7.84 -14.15 -3.79
CA ILE A 156 -8.02 -12.96 -4.64
C ILE A 156 -7.98 -11.72 -3.76
N LEU A 157 -7.01 -10.84 -4.00
CA LEU A 157 -6.83 -9.60 -3.23
C LEU A 157 -7.62 -8.44 -3.83
N ASN A 158 -7.68 -8.34 -5.17
CA ASN A 158 -8.41 -7.28 -5.87
C ASN A 158 -8.75 -7.68 -7.32
N ILE A 159 -9.75 -7.01 -7.90
CA ILE A 159 -10.11 -7.10 -9.32
C ILE A 159 -10.41 -5.71 -9.86
N PHE A 160 -9.86 -5.38 -11.03
CA PHE A 160 -10.16 -4.13 -11.74
C PHE A 160 -10.14 -4.32 -13.26
N ILE A 161 -10.68 -3.35 -14.00
CA ILE A 161 -10.67 -3.37 -15.47
C ILE A 161 -9.59 -2.40 -15.96
N LEU A 162 -8.64 -2.91 -16.75
CA LEU A 162 -7.57 -2.08 -17.31
C LEU A 162 -8.15 -1.00 -18.24
N GLY A 163 -7.80 0.25 -18.00
CA GLY A 163 -8.23 1.39 -18.82
C GLY A 163 -9.63 1.92 -18.49
N ARG A 164 -10.30 1.40 -17.45
CA ARG A 164 -11.48 2.04 -16.85
C ARG A 164 -11.13 2.53 -15.45
N ALA A 165 -10.88 3.83 -15.32
CA ALA A 165 -10.88 4.50 -14.03
C ALA A 165 -12.28 5.11 -13.84
N GLU A 166 -13.10 4.51 -12.98
CA GLU A 166 -14.32 5.18 -12.49
C GLU A 166 -13.93 5.86 -11.18
N GLU A 167 -13.26 7.01 -11.27
CA GLU A 167 -12.66 7.72 -10.13
C GLU A 167 -13.67 7.95 -9.00
N GLU A 168 -14.93 8.24 -9.34
CA GLU A 168 -16.03 8.45 -8.38
C GLU A 168 -16.45 7.18 -7.62
N LEU A 169 -16.16 5.98 -8.15
CA LEU A 169 -16.47 4.71 -7.49
C LEU A 169 -15.27 4.14 -6.72
N GLN A 170 -14.07 4.69 -6.88
CA GLN A 170 -12.85 4.08 -6.37
C GLN A 170 -12.53 4.52 -4.94
N ILE A 171 -13.21 3.89 -3.97
CA ILE A 171 -12.85 4.00 -2.54
C ILE A 171 -11.41 3.54 -2.29
N GLU A 172 -10.90 2.63 -3.12
CA GLU A 172 -9.49 2.18 -3.09
C GLU A 172 -8.48 3.28 -3.44
N ASN A 173 -8.91 4.35 -4.12
CA ASN A 173 -8.08 5.53 -4.45
C ASN A 173 -8.34 6.73 -3.54
N ALA A 174 -9.20 6.59 -2.54
CA ALA A 174 -9.42 7.62 -1.54
C ALA A 174 -8.28 7.60 -0.52
N TYR A 175 -7.94 8.77 0.02
CA TYR A 175 -6.87 8.92 0.99
C TYR A 175 -7.43 9.42 2.32
N ALA A 176 -6.78 9.07 3.42
CA ALA A 176 -7.20 9.50 4.74
C ALA A 176 -6.00 9.91 5.59
N GLU A 177 -6.16 10.94 6.41
CA GLU A 177 -5.25 11.19 7.50
C GLU A 177 -5.38 10.05 8.50
N LEU A 178 -4.26 9.35 8.74
CA LEU A 178 -4.21 8.26 9.70
C LEU A 178 -3.40 8.71 10.92
N PRO A 179 -4.01 8.74 12.12
CA PRO A 179 -3.23 9.00 13.32
C PRO A 179 -2.16 7.94 13.51
N HIS A 180 -0.89 8.33 13.57
CA HIS A 180 0.25 7.41 13.69
C HIS A 180 1.27 7.89 14.73
N LEU A 181 2.21 7.01 15.10
CA LEU A 181 3.28 7.33 16.06
C LEU A 181 4.65 7.58 15.44
N TYR A 182 4.79 7.45 14.11
CA TYR A 182 6.05 7.74 13.44
C TYR A 182 6.43 9.19 13.66
N GLU A 183 7.70 9.41 14.00
CA GLU A 183 8.30 10.71 14.19
C GLU A 183 9.49 10.89 13.24
N LYS A 184 9.84 12.14 12.99
CA LYS A 184 11.03 12.47 12.20
C LYS A 184 12.28 11.84 12.82
N GLY A 185 13.05 11.14 11.99
CA GLY A 185 14.23 10.39 12.37
C GLY A 185 13.96 8.94 12.75
N ASP A 186 12.71 8.46 12.79
CA ASP A 186 12.45 7.03 12.98
C ASP A 186 12.98 6.23 11.78
N ILE A 187 13.63 5.10 12.08
CA ILE A 187 14.00 4.11 11.06
C ILE A 187 12.78 3.20 10.86
N VAL A 188 12.34 3.07 9.62
CA VAL A 188 11.19 2.26 9.24
C VAL A 188 11.57 1.21 8.20
N ARG A 189 10.82 0.12 8.20
CA ARG A 189 10.92 -0.98 7.25
C ARG A 189 9.59 -1.19 6.53
N CYS A 190 9.64 -1.46 5.23
CA CYS A 190 8.50 -1.91 4.44
C CYS A 190 8.95 -3.06 3.53
N GLY A 191 8.59 -4.30 3.88
CA GLY A 191 9.15 -5.47 3.21
C GLY A 191 10.66 -5.59 3.46
N ASP A 192 11.43 -5.55 2.36
CA ASP A 192 12.89 -5.59 2.34
C ASP A 192 13.55 -4.19 2.25
N ASP A 193 12.72 -3.15 2.13
CA ASP A 193 13.16 -1.76 2.04
C ASP A 193 13.22 -1.11 3.43
N TYR A 194 14.23 -0.27 3.63
CA TYR A 194 14.49 0.43 4.88
C TYR A 194 14.75 1.90 4.59
N ALA A 195 14.16 2.78 5.39
CA ALA A 195 14.30 4.22 5.22
C ALA A 195 14.19 4.95 6.57
N VAL A 196 14.53 6.24 6.58
CA VAL A 196 14.34 7.11 7.74
C VAL A 196 13.28 8.14 7.45
N VAL A 197 12.32 8.31 8.36
CA VAL A 197 11.28 9.33 8.28
C VAL A 197 11.94 10.71 8.29
N ALA A 198 11.85 11.42 7.17
CA ALA A 198 12.44 12.74 6.95
C ALA A 198 11.50 13.86 7.39
N ASP A 199 10.20 13.63 7.22
CA ASP A 199 9.14 14.54 7.66
C ASP A 199 7.87 13.77 8.03
N VAL A 200 7.04 14.40 8.86
CA VAL A 200 5.73 13.88 9.26
C VAL A 200 4.70 14.95 8.99
N ILE A 201 3.84 14.70 8.02
CA ILE A 201 2.71 15.57 7.73
C ILE A 201 1.62 15.31 8.78
N ARG A 202 1.13 16.38 9.42
CA ARG A 202 -0.03 16.36 10.31
C ARG A 202 -1.06 17.31 9.74
N HIS A 203 -2.23 16.84 9.32
CA HIS A 203 -3.19 17.72 8.62
C HIS A 203 -3.75 18.80 9.55
N GLU A 204 -3.73 18.58 10.86
CA GLU A 204 -4.05 19.60 11.86
C GLU A 204 -3.21 20.89 11.72
N THR A 205 -1.99 20.79 11.15
CA THR A 205 -1.08 21.92 10.97
C THR A 205 -1.07 22.44 9.52
N LEU A 206 -1.74 21.74 8.60
CA LEU A 206 -1.77 22.13 7.20
C LEU A 206 -2.84 23.21 6.93
N PRO A 207 -2.57 24.14 6.01
CA PRO A 207 -3.59 25.03 5.50
C PRO A 207 -4.72 24.23 4.82
N PRO A 208 -6.00 24.67 4.89
CA PRO A 208 -7.14 23.93 4.32
C PRO A 208 -6.99 23.54 2.84
N TYR A 209 -6.28 24.34 2.03
CA TYR A 209 -6.06 24.03 0.61
C TYR A 209 -5.04 22.88 0.39
N MET A 210 -4.30 22.49 1.42
CA MET A 210 -3.34 21.38 1.40
C MET A 210 -3.90 20.11 2.06
N ILE A 211 -5.07 20.17 2.72
CA ILE A 211 -5.71 19.02 3.40
C ILE A 211 -6.30 17.99 2.39
N HIS A 212 -5.93 18.08 1.11
CA HIS A 212 -6.61 17.41 0.01
C HIS A 212 -5.65 16.85 -1.06
N SER A 213 -4.43 16.46 -0.72
CA SER A 213 -3.42 16.03 -1.70
C SER A 213 -3.22 14.51 -1.74
N ASP A 214 -3.58 13.92 -2.88
CA ASP A 214 -3.06 12.67 -3.46
C ASP A 214 -2.50 11.55 -2.53
N ASP A 215 -1.70 10.64 -3.09
CA ASP A 215 -1.21 9.43 -2.46
C ASP A 215 -0.25 9.67 -1.29
N ILE A 216 0.21 10.91 -1.14
CA ILE A 216 1.14 11.30 -0.09
C ILE A 216 0.51 11.32 1.31
N ASP A 217 -0.81 11.52 1.41
CA ASP A 217 -1.56 11.58 2.67
C ASP A 217 -1.51 10.24 3.44
N MET A 218 -1.23 9.13 2.75
CA MET A 218 -1.10 7.79 3.33
C MET A 218 0.32 7.22 3.24
N CYS A 219 1.31 8.08 3.06
CA CYS A 219 2.72 7.72 2.99
C CYS A 219 3.57 8.46 4.05
N LEU A 220 4.64 7.80 4.50
CA LEU A 220 5.72 8.45 5.22
C LEU A 220 6.71 9.02 4.21
N PHE A 221 7.10 10.27 4.41
CA PHE A 221 8.17 10.92 3.64
C PHE A 221 9.51 10.52 4.23
N CYS A 222 10.28 9.75 3.48
CA CYS A 222 11.47 9.09 3.98
C CYS A 222 12.71 9.36 3.12
N LEU A 223 13.88 9.08 3.70
CA LEU A 223 15.14 8.93 3.00
C LEU A 223 15.63 7.48 3.09
N GLY A 224 15.70 6.81 1.94
CA GLY A 224 16.38 5.53 1.78
C GLY A 224 17.87 5.71 1.48
N TYR A 225 18.62 4.61 1.48
CA TYR A 225 20.04 4.60 1.14
C TYR A 225 20.35 3.55 0.07
N TYR A 226 20.98 4.01 -1.01
CA TYR A 226 21.47 3.16 -2.10
C TYR A 226 22.99 3.13 -2.08
N GLU A 227 23.58 1.95 -1.88
CA GLU A 227 25.03 1.78 -1.99
C GLU A 227 25.46 1.85 -3.47
N ASP A 228 26.38 2.77 -3.78
CA ASP A 228 26.96 2.91 -5.10
C ASP A 228 28.44 3.26 -4.97
N LYS A 229 29.30 2.29 -5.27
CA LYS A 229 30.76 2.42 -5.18
C LYS A 229 31.33 3.42 -6.18
N MET A 230 30.61 3.69 -7.28
CA MET A 230 30.99 4.69 -8.28
C MET A 230 30.65 6.11 -7.82
N HIS A 231 29.67 6.27 -6.92
CA HIS A 231 29.35 7.55 -6.32
C HIS A 231 30.53 8.04 -5.45
N SER A 232 30.84 9.35 -5.51
CA SER A 232 32.00 9.91 -4.78
C SER A 232 31.91 9.69 -3.27
N CYS A 233 30.69 9.56 -2.73
CA CYS A 233 30.44 9.32 -1.31
C CYS A 233 30.22 7.83 -0.94
N GLY A 234 30.33 6.89 -1.90
CA GLY A 234 30.13 5.45 -1.65
C GLY A 234 28.66 4.97 -1.66
N GLY A 235 27.73 5.90 -1.79
CA GLY A 235 26.29 5.68 -1.98
C GLY A 235 25.55 7.01 -2.01
N SER A 236 24.23 6.96 -2.07
CA SER A 236 23.35 8.12 -2.10
C SER A 236 22.09 7.92 -1.27
N PHE A 237 21.68 8.97 -0.55
CA PHE A 237 20.36 9.04 0.06
C PHE A 237 19.34 9.48 -0.98
N VAL A 238 18.22 8.77 -1.05
CA VAL A 238 17.16 9.01 -2.04
C VAL A 238 15.83 9.21 -1.33
N HIS A 239 14.98 10.06 -1.92
CA HIS A 239 13.63 10.29 -1.40
C HIS A 239 12.77 9.07 -1.66
N GLU A 240 12.07 8.60 -0.63
CA GLU A 240 11.16 7.46 -0.71
C GLU A 240 9.83 7.79 -0.05
N HIS A 241 8.75 7.27 -0.62
CA HIS A 241 7.42 7.31 -0.03
C HIS A 241 7.11 5.91 0.48
N ILE A 242 7.09 5.73 1.80
CA ILE A 242 6.81 4.44 2.40
C ILE A 242 5.32 4.36 2.77
N PRO A 243 4.54 3.40 2.22
CA PRO A 243 3.13 3.28 2.54
C PRO A 243 2.90 3.05 4.03
N LEU A 244 2.12 3.92 4.65
CA LEU A 244 1.93 3.93 6.10
C LEU A 244 1.29 2.64 6.63
N LEU A 245 0.43 2.01 5.82
CA LEU A 245 -0.22 0.74 6.14
C LEU A 245 0.74 -0.45 6.24
N LYS A 246 1.94 -0.34 5.66
CA LYS A 246 2.96 -1.40 5.58
C LYS A 246 4.22 -1.10 6.39
N ALA A 247 4.45 0.18 6.72
CA ALA A 247 5.60 0.61 7.49
C ALA A 247 5.65 -0.08 8.86
N GLU A 248 6.83 -0.45 9.31
CA GLU A 248 7.10 -0.91 10.67
C GLU A 248 8.26 -0.12 11.24
N ILE A 249 8.21 0.23 12.53
CA ILE A 249 9.41 0.76 13.21
C ILE A 249 10.47 -0.33 13.25
N CYS A 250 11.71 0.05 12.95
CA CYS A 250 12.89 -0.81 12.98
C CYS A 250 13.89 -0.21 13.97
N SER A 251 14.46 -1.02 14.86
CA SER A 251 15.55 -0.55 15.71
C SER A 251 16.87 -0.48 14.95
N GLU A 252 17.86 0.24 15.49
CA GLU A 252 19.22 0.29 14.88
C GLU A 252 19.86 -1.11 14.84
N GLU A 253 19.56 -1.97 15.83
CA GLU A 253 20.10 -3.33 15.94
C GLU A 253 19.49 -4.33 14.95
N GLU A 254 18.26 -4.07 14.51
CA GLU A 254 17.55 -4.90 13.52
C GLU A 254 17.95 -4.54 12.07
N LEU A 255 18.65 -3.42 11.90
CA LEU A 255 18.98 -2.87 10.59
C LEU A 255 20.09 -3.70 9.91
N PRO A 256 19.88 -4.18 8.66
CA PRO A 256 20.92 -4.87 7.93
C PRO A 256 22.15 -3.99 7.69
N GLU A 257 23.34 -4.61 7.67
CA GLU A 257 24.64 -3.92 7.53
C GLU A 257 24.66 -2.93 6.34
N LYS A 258 24.11 -3.33 5.19
CA LYS A 258 24.04 -2.50 3.98
C LYS A 258 23.28 -1.18 4.17
N TYR A 259 22.38 -1.11 5.15
CA TYR A 259 21.57 0.07 5.45
C TYR A 259 22.08 0.86 6.65
N ARG A 260 23.20 0.48 7.28
CA ARG A 260 23.80 1.23 8.40
C ARG A 260 23.92 2.74 8.20
N PRO A 261 24.19 3.27 6.99
CA PRO A 261 24.18 4.72 6.76
C PRO A 261 22.88 5.43 7.17
N LEU A 262 21.75 4.71 7.23
CA LEU A 262 20.49 5.22 7.75
C LEU A 262 20.53 5.57 9.25
N ILE A 263 21.43 4.97 10.03
CA ILE A 263 21.60 5.34 11.44
C ILE A 263 22.11 6.78 11.54
N ALA A 264 23.08 7.16 10.71
CA ALA A 264 23.62 8.52 10.71
C ALA A 264 22.56 9.56 10.29
N ILE A 265 21.72 9.26 9.29
CA ILE A 265 20.64 10.18 8.89
C ILE A 265 19.51 10.25 9.95
N SER A 266 19.19 9.13 10.61
CA SER A 266 18.26 9.09 11.74
C SER A 266 18.70 10.01 12.87
N ARG A 267 19.95 9.85 13.32
CA ARG A 267 20.56 10.66 14.38
C ARG A 267 20.70 12.13 13.98
N LEU A 268 21.01 12.42 12.71
CA LEU A 268 20.97 13.79 12.16
C LEU A 268 19.59 14.42 12.31
N PHE A 269 18.52 13.71 11.92
CA PHE A 269 17.16 14.23 12.02
C PHE A 269 16.64 14.35 13.45
N LYS A 270 17.14 13.52 14.37
CA LYS A 270 16.91 13.65 15.81
C LYS A 270 17.73 14.79 16.46
N GLY A 271 18.63 15.43 15.70
CA GLY A 271 19.48 16.53 16.19
C GLY A 271 20.70 16.07 16.99
N GLU A 272 21.03 14.78 16.95
CA GLU A 272 22.17 14.19 17.66
C GLU A 272 23.49 14.41 16.89
N ILE A 273 23.42 14.61 15.57
CA ILE A 273 24.55 14.93 14.70
C ILE A 273 24.33 16.32 14.10
N ARG A 274 25.38 17.15 14.04
CA ARG A 274 25.31 18.43 13.32
C ARG A 274 25.41 18.18 11.82
N ILE A 275 24.61 18.91 11.03
CA ILE A 275 24.61 18.78 9.56
C ILE A 275 26.00 18.95 8.94
N VAL A 276 26.85 19.81 9.51
CA VAL A 276 28.23 20.02 9.04
C VAL A 276 29.10 18.78 9.20
N ASP A 277 28.98 18.08 10.34
CA ASP A 277 29.73 16.85 10.61
C ASP A 277 29.21 15.73 9.70
N PHE A 278 27.89 15.68 9.48
CA PHE A 278 27.28 14.74 8.54
C PHE A 278 27.83 14.91 7.12
N VAL A 279 27.78 16.13 6.59
CA VAL A 279 28.24 16.42 5.22
C VAL A 279 29.73 16.14 5.08
N GLU A 280 30.56 16.50 6.07
CA GLU A 280 31.99 16.26 6.04
C GLU A 280 32.32 14.76 6.01
N MET A 281 31.75 13.97 6.95
CA MET A 281 32.04 12.53 7.03
C MET A 281 31.47 11.77 5.83
N TYR A 282 30.26 12.12 5.36
CA TYR A 282 29.65 11.52 4.17
C TYR A 282 30.49 11.79 2.91
N SER A 283 30.96 13.03 2.73
CA SER A 283 31.78 13.40 1.57
C SER A 283 33.14 12.68 1.55
N ASN A 284 33.64 12.30 2.74
CA ASN A 284 34.91 11.58 2.91
C ASN A 284 34.74 10.05 2.97
N ARG A 285 33.53 9.51 2.74
CA ARG A 285 33.21 8.08 2.86
C ARG A 285 33.47 7.49 4.25
N ASP A 286 33.31 8.30 5.30
CA ASP A 286 33.53 7.92 6.70
C ASP A 286 32.26 8.08 7.55
N ILE A 287 31.10 7.77 6.96
CA ILE A 287 29.81 7.93 7.66
C ILE A 287 29.73 7.07 8.93
N ASP A 288 30.50 5.98 8.99
CA ASP A 288 30.60 5.09 10.15
C ASP A 288 31.16 5.78 11.39
N SER A 289 31.96 6.85 11.23
CA SER A 289 32.44 7.64 12.36
C SER A 289 31.32 8.41 13.09
N LEU A 290 30.16 8.58 12.45
CA LEU A 290 28.97 9.21 13.06
C LEU A 290 28.04 8.21 13.77
N ILE A 291 28.27 6.92 13.57
CA ILE A 291 27.40 5.84 14.08
C ILE A 291 27.92 5.29 15.42
N LYS A 292 29.23 5.43 15.68
CA LYS A 292 29.90 5.02 16.93
C LYS A 292 29.45 5.85 18.13
#